data_AF-A0A2A4QF29-F1
#
_entry.id   AF-A0A2A4QF29-F1
#
_cell.length_a   1.000
_cell.length_b   1.000
_cell.length_c   1.000
_cell.angle_alpha   90.00
_cell.angle_beta   90.00
_cell.angle_gamma   90.00
#
_symmetry.space_group_name_H-M   'P 1'
#
loop_
_entity.id
_entity.type
_entity.pdbx_description
1 polymer ?
#
loop_
_entity_poly.entity_id
_entity_poly.type
_entity_poly.pdbx_seq_one_letter_code
_entity_poly.pdbx_strand_id
1 'polypeptide(L)'
;MMRTVTVGFVALTDAAPLIVAKELGFAEEEGLDLHLSRENSWSAIRDKLSFGLIDAAHMLSPMAIAMSLGLGTAKSPTHAVMVLSQNGNSFLAGQELHKELTALGAKPFDAASLGAALIARAQTRPVKIAVPFMTSMHVALLQFLVQSCGGDPRQCLDFVVSPPHMVDRVLLALKTRPDVLEWN
;
A
#
# COMPACT_ATOMS: atom_id res chain seq x y z
N MET A 1 8.65 -13.84 -33.96
CA MET A 1 7.28 -13.47 -33.57
C MET A 1 7.38 -12.85 -32.19
N MET A 2 6.94 -11.60 -32.03
CA MET A 2 6.94 -10.95 -30.72
C MET A 2 5.82 -11.53 -29.85
N ARG A 3 6.08 -11.69 -28.56
CA ARG A 3 5.07 -12.17 -27.60
C ARG A 3 4.42 -10.96 -26.94
N THR A 4 3.10 -10.80 -27.10
CA THR A 4 2.35 -9.79 -26.37
C THR A 4 2.24 -10.18 -24.90
N VAL A 5 2.50 -9.22 -24.00
CA VAL A 5 2.36 -9.36 -22.56
C VAL A 5 1.62 -8.15 -22.02
N THR A 6 0.45 -8.37 -21.41
CA THR A 6 -0.33 -7.33 -20.77
C THR A 6 0.04 -7.20 -19.30
N VAL A 7 0.53 -6.02 -18.90
CA VAL A 7 0.94 -5.73 -17.52
C VAL A 7 0.05 -4.67 -16.89
N GLY A 8 -0.65 -5.03 -15.82
CA GLY A 8 -1.44 -4.11 -15.03
C GLY A 8 -0.57 -3.20 -14.15
N PHE A 9 -0.92 -1.91 -14.03
CA PHE A 9 -0.24 -1.00 -13.09
C PHE A 9 -1.18 0.05 -12.50
N VAL A 10 -0.89 0.47 -11.27
CA VAL A 10 -1.42 1.70 -10.68
C VAL A 10 -0.46 2.85 -10.99
N ALA A 11 -1.00 4.02 -11.33
CA ALA A 11 -0.23 5.18 -11.76
C ALA A 11 0.51 5.88 -10.60
N LEU A 12 1.58 5.24 -10.14
CA LEU A 12 2.50 5.71 -9.11
C LEU A 12 3.94 5.66 -9.64
N THR A 13 4.84 6.38 -8.98
CA THR A 13 6.25 6.50 -9.43
C THR A 13 6.99 5.17 -9.51
N ASP A 14 6.63 4.21 -8.66
CA ASP A 14 7.17 2.85 -8.65
C ASP A 14 6.75 1.98 -9.85
N ALA A 15 5.79 2.43 -10.67
CA ALA A 15 5.50 1.82 -11.97
C ALA A 15 6.50 2.24 -13.07
N ALA A 16 7.40 3.19 -12.80
CA ALA A 16 8.31 3.76 -13.79
C ALA A 16 9.14 2.72 -14.56
N PRO A 17 9.69 1.64 -13.96
CA PRO A 17 10.45 0.65 -14.72
C PRO A 17 9.66 0.01 -15.86
N LEU A 18 8.36 -0.26 -15.66
CA LEU A 18 7.49 -0.85 -16.69
C LEU A 18 7.19 0.16 -17.81
N ILE A 19 6.97 1.42 -17.45
CA ILE A 19 6.70 2.50 -18.40
C ILE A 19 7.94 2.73 -19.25
N VAL A 20 9.11 2.83 -18.63
CA VAL A 20 10.39 3.01 -19.31
C VAL A 20 10.70 1.82 -20.22
N ALA A 21 10.45 0.59 -19.77
CA ALA A 21 10.67 -0.61 -20.57
C ALA A 21 9.84 -0.61 -21.88
N LYS A 22 8.62 -0.08 -21.83
CA LYS A 22 7.78 0.09 -23.01
C LYS A 22 8.25 1.26 -23.88
N GLU A 23 8.32 2.45 -23.31
CA GLU A 23 8.49 3.69 -24.08
C GLU A 23 9.89 3.84 -24.68
N LEU A 24 10.91 3.23 -24.07
CA LEU A 24 12.29 3.27 -24.58
C LEU A 24 12.67 2.02 -25.40
N GLY A 25 11.73 1.11 -25.66
CA GLY A 25 11.97 -0.06 -26.51
C GLY A 25 12.71 -1.23 -25.85
N PHE A 26 13.07 -1.17 -24.57
CA PHE A 26 13.73 -2.30 -23.89
C PHE A 26 12.92 -3.60 -23.91
N ALA A 27 11.58 -3.51 -23.86
CA ALA A 27 10.74 -4.70 -24.00
C ALA A 27 10.81 -5.31 -25.42
N GLU A 28 10.88 -4.45 -26.45
CA GLU A 28 10.98 -4.87 -27.85
C GLU A 28 12.33 -5.52 -28.13
N GLU A 29 13.42 -5.00 -27.56
CA GLU A 29 14.77 -5.58 -27.62
C GLU A 29 14.79 -7.03 -27.10
N GLU A 30 13.95 -7.35 -26.11
CA GLU A 30 13.77 -8.70 -25.55
C GLU A 30 12.66 -9.52 -26.26
N GLY A 31 12.12 -9.02 -27.38
CA GLY A 31 11.11 -9.70 -28.18
C GLY A 31 9.69 -9.67 -27.60
N LEU A 32 9.41 -8.76 -26.68
CA LEU A 32 8.11 -8.57 -26.03
C LEU A 32 7.35 -7.37 -26.61
N ASP A 33 6.07 -7.56 -26.90
CA ASP A 33 5.12 -6.47 -27.13
C ASP A 33 4.42 -6.14 -25.81
N LEU A 34 4.94 -5.13 -25.10
CA LEU A 34 4.49 -4.78 -23.76
C LEU A 34 3.25 -3.87 -23.78
N HIS A 35 2.09 -4.42 -23.42
CA HIS A 35 0.84 -3.68 -23.28
C HIS A 35 0.60 -3.28 -21.83
N LEU A 36 0.53 -1.98 -21.52
CA LEU A 36 0.32 -1.48 -20.16
C LEU A 36 -1.16 -1.20 -19.90
N SER A 37 -1.74 -1.91 -18.93
CA SER A 37 -3.13 -1.71 -18.48
C SER A 37 -3.15 -0.85 -17.22
N ARG A 38 -3.60 0.39 -17.33
CA ARG A 38 -3.74 1.28 -16.17
C ARG A 38 -4.96 0.88 -15.35
N GLU A 39 -4.77 0.69 -14.05
CA GLU A 39 -5.82 0.34 -13.09
C GLU A 39 -6.00 1.40 -12.02
N ASN A 40 -7.25 1.56 -11.54
CA ASN A 40 -7.62 2.58 -10.56
C ASN A 40 -7.47 2.11 -9.09
N SER A 41 -7.26 0.81 -8.87
CA SER A 41 -7.17 0.22 -7.53
C SER A 41 -6.34 -1.05 -7.51
N TRP A 42 -5.84 -1.40 -6.33
CA TRP A 42 -5.10 -2.64 -6.10
C TRP A 42 -5.98 -3.89 -6.14
N SER A 43 -7.26 -3.78 -5.79
CA SER A 43 -8.23 -4.88 -5.97
C SER A 43 -8.43 -5.20 -7.45
N ALA A 44 -8.54 -4.18 -8.32
CA ALA A 44 -8.64 -4.41 -9.77
C ALA A 44 -7.41 -5.13 -10.32
N ILE A 45 -6.20 -4.75 -9.89
CA ILE A 45 -4.95 -5.46 -10.23
C ILE A 45 -5.02 -6.93 -9.81
N ARG A 46 -5.34 -7.19 -8.53
CA ARG A 46 -5.45 -8.54 -7.96
C ARG A 46 -6.44 -9.40 -8.74
N ASP A 47 -7.63 -8.87 -8.99
CA ASP A 47 -8.73 -9.61 -9.59
C ASP A 47 -8.43 -9.91 -11.07
N LYS A 48 -7.98 -8.90 -11.84
CA LYS A 48 -7.59 -9.11 -13.24
C LYS A 48 -6.47 -10.13 -13.39
N LEU A 49 -5.45 -10.08 -12.52
CA LEU A 49 -4.37 -11.06 -12.55
C LEU A 49 -4.88 -12.46 -12.20
N SER A 50 -5.72 -12.58 -11.17
CA SER A 50 -6.27 -13.88 -10.74
C SER A 50 -7.16 -14.54 -11.80
N PHE A 51 -7.88 -13.73 -12.59
CA PHE A 51 -8.73 -14.21 -13.68
C PHE A 51 -8.00 -14.35 -15.03
N GLY A 52 -6.70 -14.06 -15.09
CA GLY A 52 -5.93 -14.12 -16.35
C GLY A 52 -6.32 -13.06 -17.37
N LEU A 53 -6.92 -11.94 -16.93
CA LEU A 53 -7.22 -10.78 -17.78
C LEU A 53 -5.98 -9.92 -18.05
N ILE A 54 -4.93 -10.09 -17.24
CA ILE A 54 -3.58 -9.55 -17.43
C ILE A 54 -2.57 -10.66 -17.13
N ASP A 55 -1.41 -10.60 -17.78
CA ASP A 55 -0.36 -11.63 -17.66
C ASP A 55 0.56 -11.39 -16.45
N ALA A 56 0.81 -10.12 -16.12
CA ALA A 56 1.62 -9.71 -14.97
C ALA A 56 1.13 -8.36 -14.42
N ALA A 57 1.69 -7.92 -13.28
CA ALA A 57 1.34 -6.64 -12.71
C ALA A 57 2.46 -6.01 -11.87
N HIS A 58 2.49 -4.68 -11.87
CA HIS A 58 3.04 -3.91 -10.75
C HIS A 58 2.13 -4.13 -9.54
N MET A 59 2.71 -4.64 -8.44
CA MET A 59 1.96 -5.09 -7.26
C MET A 59 2.65 -4.66 -5.96
N LEU A 60 1.83 -4.48 -4.93
CA LEU A 60 2.29 -4.39 -3.54
C LEU A 60 2.89 -5.75 -3.14
N SER A 61 4.11 -5.79 -2.64
CA SER A 61 4.83 -7.05 -2.37
C SER A 61 4.05 -8.07 -1.54
N PRO A 62 3.32 -7.70 -0.46
CA PRO A 62 2.57 -8.68 0.33
C PRO A 62 1.37 -9.27 -0.42
N MET A 63 0.85 -8.57 -1.44
CA MET A 63 -0.30 -9.01 -2.21
C MET A 63 -0.01 -10.27 -3.02
N ALA A 64 1.16 -10.35 -3.66
CA ALA A 64 1.58 -11.55 -4.40
C ALA A 64 1.68 -12.79 -3.48
N ILE A 65 2.21 -12.60 -2.27
CA ILE A 65 2.30 -13.67 -1.26
C ILE A 65 0.90 -14.10 -0.80
N ALA A 66 0.03 -13.14 -0.46
CA ALA A 66 -1.32 -13.43 -0.01
C ALA A 66 -2.16 -14.14 -1.07
N MET A 67 -2.06 -13.75 -2.34
CA MET A 67 -2.73 -14.42 -3.46
C MET A 67 -2.31 -15.89 -3.57
N SER A 68 -1.00 -16.16 -3.51
CA SER A 68 -0.46 -17.52 -3.54
C SER A 68 -0.91 -18.38 -2.35
N LEU A 69 -1.15 -17.76 -1.20
CA LEU A 69 -1.66 -18.43 0.00
C LEU A 69 -3.19 -18.50 0.08
N GLY A 70 -3.93 -17.81 -0.80
CA GLY A 70 -5.39 -17.72 -0.74
C GLY A 70 -5.91 -16.88 0.43
N LEU A 71 -5.16 -15.86 0.85
CA LEU A 71 -5.55 -14.95 1.92
C LEU A 71 -6.34 -13.77 1.35
N GLY A 72 -7.61 -13.64 1.76
CA GLY A 72 -8.49 -12.52 1.38
C GLY A 72 -9.07 -12.60 -0.05
N THR A 73 -8.78 -13.64 -0.81
CA THR A 73 -9.39 -13.96 -2.12
C THR A 73 -9.19 -15.45 -2.44
N ALA A 74 -9.74 -15.93 -3.56
CA ALA A 74 -9.45 -17.25 -4.09
C ALA A 74 -7.95 -17.43 -4.34
N LYS A 75 -7.41 -18.60 -4.01
CA LYS A 75 -6.00 -18.91 -4.18
C LYS A 75 -5.61 -18.80 -5.66
N SER A 76 -4.64 -17.93 -5.93
CA SER A 76 -4.08 -17.70 -7.27
C SER A 76 -2.56 -17.77 -7.19
N PRO A 77 -1.92 -18.86 -7.67
CA PRO A 77 -0.47 -18.98 -7.68
C PRO A 77 0.18 -17.80 -8.42
N THR A 78 0.92 -16.98 -7.68
CA THR A 78 1.53 -15.73 -8.17
C THR A 78 3.02 -15.75 -7.87
N HIS A 79 3.84 -15.43 -8.87
CA HIS A 79 5.30 -15.38 -8.76
C HIS A 79 5.78 -13.93 -8.64
N ALA A 80 6.54 -13.63 -7.59
CA ALA A 80 7.23 -12.36 -7.45
C ALA A 80 8.57 -12.43 -8.21
N VAL A 81 8.61 -11.87 -9.42
CA VAL A 81 9.75 -12.03 -10.34
C VAL A 81 10.84 -10.98 -10.12
N MET A 82 10.48 -9.77 -9.72
CA MET A 82 11.42 -8.68 -9.49
C MET A 82 10.84 -7.64 -8.52
N VAL A 83 11.73 -6.86 -7.91
CA VAL A 83 11.36 -5.68 -7.13
C VAL A 83 11.49 -4.45 -8.02
N LEU A 84 10.39 -3.72 -8.23
CA LEU A 84 10.35 -2.52 -9.09
C LEU A 84 10.90 -1.27 -8.39
N SER A 85 10.75 -1.19 -7.07
CA SER A 85 11.21 -0.06 -6.28
C SER A 85 11.52 -0.48 -4.84
N GLN A 86 12.34 0.31 -4.16
CA GLN A 86 12.56 0.22 -2.72
C GLN A 86 12.32 1.58 -2.08
N ASN A 87 11.89 1.58 -0.82
CA ASN A 87 11.52 2.78 -0.05
C ASN A 87 10.33 3.53 -0.66
N GLY A 88 10.23 4.84 -0.45
CA GLY A 88 9.16 5.69 -1.02
C GLY A 88 7.81 5.66 -0.28
N ASN A 89 7.55 4.65 0.56
CA ASN A 89 6.38 4.64 1.44
C ASN A 89 6.46 5.79 2.44
N SER A 90 5.37 6.54 2.58
CA SER A 90 5.29 7.70 3.47
C SER A 90 3.97 7.68 4.23
N PHE A 91 4.00 8.13 5.49
CA PHE A 91 2.81 8.29 6.32
C PHE A 91 2.66 9.76 6.67
N LEU A 92 1.44 10.29 6.55
CA LEU A 92 1.12 11.67 6.87
C LEU A 92 0.10 11.69 8.00
N ALA A 93 0.35 12.54 9.00
CA ALA A 93 -0.57 12.79 10.10
C ALA A 93 -1.14 14.21 9.99
N GLY A 94 -2.41 14.38 10.34
CA GLY A 94 -3.00 15.70 10.55
C GLY A 94 -2.37 16.40 11.76
N GLN A 95 -2.48 17.73 11.83
CA GLN A 95 -1.81 18.54 12.86
C GLN A 95 -2.20 18.15 14.29
N GLU A 96 -3.46 17.82 14.53
CA GLU A 96 -3.94 17.44 15.86
C GLU A 96 -3.37 16.09 16.31
N LEU A 97 -3.36 15.10 15.42
CA LEU A 97 -2.71 13.81 15.70
C LEU A 97 -1.20 13.99 15.90
N HIS A 98 -0.55 14.85 15.11
CA HIS A 98 0.86 15.14 15.26
C HIS A 98 1.19 15.71 16.65
N LYS A 99 0.46 16.75 17.09
CA LYS A 99 0.62 17.34 18.43
C LYS A 99 0.40 16.32 19.53
N GLU A 100 -0.63 15.49 19.39
CA GLU A 100 -0.96 14.45 20.37
C GLU A 100 0.18 13.42 20.49
N LEU A 101 0.69 12.90 19.37
CA LEU A 101 1.79 11.94 19.38
C LEU A 101 3.07 12.55 19.94
N THR A 102 3.36 13.82 19.63
CA THR A 102 4.51 14.53 20.20
C THR A 102 4.36 14.74 21.71
N ALA A 103 3.17 15.05 22.21
CA ALA A 103 2.91 15.13 23.65
C ALA A 103 3.09 13.77 24.36
N LEU A 104 2.84 12.67 23.64
CA LEU A 104 3.11 11.30 24.09
C LEU A 104 4.59 10.87 23.90
N GLY A 105 5.45 11.79 23.47
CA GLY A 105 6.89 11.58 23.40
C GLY A 105 7.44 11.19 22.02
N ALA A 106 6.62 11.20 20.96
CA ALA A 106 7.11 10.98 19.59
C ALA A 106 8.07 12.10 19.16
N LYS A 107 9.25 11.72 18.68
CA LYS A 107 10.31 12.61 18.21
C LYS A 107 10.49 12.47 16.70
N PRO A 108 10.88 13.55 16.00
CA PRO A 108 11.25 13.48 14.59
C PRO A 108 12.37 12.47 14.36
N PHE A 109 12.25 11.67 13.29
CA PHE A 109 13.25 10.69 12.85
C PHE A 109 13.59 9.59 13.88
N ASP A 110 12.72 9.36 14.87
CA ASP A 110 12.90 8.32 15.89
C ASP A 110 11.69 7.37 15.86
N ALA A 111 11.86 6.26 15.15
CA ALA A 111 10.83 5.24 15.02
C ALA A 111 10.41 4.62 16.37
N ALA A 112 11.36 4.40 17.28
CA ALA A 112 11.05 3.80 18.58
C ALA A 112 10.15 4.72 19.42
N SER A 113 10.43 6.03 19.41
CA SER A 113 9.58 7.01 20.08
C SER A 113 8.18 7.10 19.46
N LEU A 114 8.08 7.00 18.14
CA LEU A 114 6.79 6.98 17.45
C LEU A 114 5.99 5.72 17.80
N GLY A 115 6.62 4.54 17.79
CA GLY A 115 5.99 3.28 18.18
C GLY A 115 5.49 3.31 19.63
N ALA A 116 6.31 3.81 20.56
CA ALA A 116 5.90 4.00 21.96
C ALA A 116 4.71 4.98 22.10
N ALA A 117 4.72 6.08 21.36
CA ALA A 117 3.62 7.04 21.36
C ALA A 117 2.32 6.44 20.80
N LEU A 118 2.39 5.62 19.73
CA LEU A 118 1.23 4.90 19.20
C LEU A 118 0.64 3.91 20.21
N ILE A 119 1.49 3.23 20.99
CA ILE A 119 1.06 2.32 22.06
C ILE A 119 0.41 3.10 23.22
N ALA A 120 1.01 4.22 23.64
CA ALA A 120 0.44 5.06 24.70
C ALA A 120 -0.91 5.66 24.26
N ARG A 121 -1.01 6.07 23.00
CA ARG A 121 -2.22 6.60 22.37
C ARG A 121 -3.36 5.59 22.40
N ALA A 122 -3.05 4.32 22.17
CA ALA A 122 -4.01 3.21 22.12
C ALA A 122 -4.76 2.99 23.45
N GLN A 123 -4.22 3.46 24.58
CA GLN A 123 -4.90 3.42 25.88
C GLN A 123 -6.20 4.23 25.92
N THR A 124 -6.37 5.19 25.01
CA THR A 124 -7.60 5.98 24.88
C THR A 124 -8.38 5.65 23.61
N ARG A 125 -7.71 5.55 22.46
CA ARG A 125 -8.29 5.08 21.19
C ARG A 125 -7.18 4.69 20.20
N PRO A 126 -7.42 3.71 19.31
CA PRO A 126 -6.50 3.37 18.23
C PRO A 126 -6.33 4.54 17.25
N VAL A 127 -5.21 4.55 16.51
CA VAL A 127 -5.00 5.49 15.42
C VAL A 127 -5.66 4.95 14.16
N LYS A 128 -6.58 5.73 13.60
CA LYS A 128 -7.24 5.43 12.34
C LYS A 128 -6.38 5.85 11.15
N ILE A 129 -6.07 4.92 10.25
CA ILE A 129 -5.08 5.10 9.19
C ILE A 129 -5.67 4.62 7.86
N ALA A 130 -5.68 5.51 6.87
CA ALA A 130 -6.01 5.14 5.51
C ALA A 130 -4.80 4.49 4.82
N VAL A 131 -5.02 3.33 4.22
CA VAL A 131 -4.01 2.57 3.48
C VAL A 131 -4.53 2.22 2.08
N PRO A 132 -3.66 2.08 1.07
CA PRO A 132 -4.11 1.82 -0.29
C PRO A 132 -4.73 0.44 -0.48
N PHE A 133 -4.32 -0.51 0.37
CA PHE A 133 -4.84 -1.88 0.39
C PHE A 133 -4.50 -2.54 1.73
N MET A 134 -5.34 -3.45 2.22
CA MET A 134 -5.09 -4.15 3.50
C MET A 134 -3.84 -5.02 3.46
N THR A 135 -3.61 -5.70 2.34
CA THR A 135 -2.41 -6.52 2.14
C THR A 135 -1.32 -5.69 1.47
N SER A 136 -0.68 -4.80 2.23
CA SER A 136 0.28 -3.83 1.70
C SER A 136 1.50 -3.64 2.58
N MET A 137 2.58 -3.11 2.00
CA MET A 137 3.78 -2.72 2.77
C MET A 137 3.45 -1.68 3.84
N HIS A 138 2.47 -0.80 3.62
CA HIS A 138 2.04 0.22 4.58
C HIS A 138 1.52 -0.39 5.89
N VAL A 139 0.64 -1.39 5.77
CA VAL A 139 0.11 -2.13 6.92
C VAL A 139 1.23 -2.89 7.62
N ALA A 140 2.06 -3.62 6.85
CA ALA A 140 3.16 -4.40 7.40
C ALA A 140 4.18 -3.52 8.17
N LEU A 141 4.54 -2.36 7.64
CA LEU A 141 5.50 -1.43 8.28
C LEU A 141 4.97 -0.89 9.61
N LEU A 142 3.70 -0.50 9.69
CA LEU A 142 3.11 0.02 10.92
C LEU A 142 2.88 -1.07 11.97
N GLN A 143 2.45 -2.26 11.54
CA GLN A 143 2.34 -3.42 12.43
C GLN A 143 3.71 -3.80 12.99
N PHE A 144 4.73 -3.86 12.13
CA PHE A 144 6.10 -4.13 12.52
C PHE A 144 6.63 -3.09 13.51
N LEU A 145 6.36 -1.80 13.28
CA LEU A 145 6.76 -0.72 14.18
C LEU A 145 6.17 -0.91 15.59
N VAL A 146 4.86 -1.12 15.68
CA VAL A 146 4.16 -1.31 16.97
C VAL A 146 4.65 -2.58 17.67
N GLN A 147 4.78 -3.69 16.94
CA GLN A 147 5.28 -4.95 17.50
C GLN A 147 6.72 -4.83 18.01
N SER A 148 7.58 -4.12 17.27
CA SER A 148 8.98 -3.91 17.66
C SER A 148 9.11 -3.08 18.94
N CYS A 149 8.09 -2.30 19.29
CA CYS A 149 7.99 -1.55 20.54
C CYS A 149 7.19 -2.29 21.63
N GLY A 150 6.80 -3.55 21.41
CA GLY A 150 6.10 -4.39 22.40
C GLY A 150 4.57 -4.19 22.45
N GLY A 151 3.98 -3.49 21.49
CA GLY A 151 2.53 -3.29 21.41
C GLY A 151 1.79 -4.36 20.59
N ASP A 152 0.47 -4.50 20.81
CA ASP A 152 -0.41 -5.25 19.91
C ASP A 152 -0.96 -4.31 18.81
N PRO A 153 -0.60 -4.50 17.53
CA PRO A 153 -1.09 -3.67 16.44
C PRO A 153 -2.61 -3.62 16.33
N ARG A 154 -3.32 -4.69 16.72
CA ARG A 154 -4.79 -4.75 16.66
C ARG A 154 -5.46 -3.81 17.66
N GLN A 155 -4.75 -3.44 18.72
CA GLN A 155 -5.21 -2.46 19.71
C GLN A 155 -4.77 -1.04 19.35
N CYS A 156 -3.64 -0.90 18.63
CA CYS A 156 -3.05 0.40 18.35
C CYS A 156 -3.52 1.02 17.02
N LEU A 157 -3.89 0.20 16.03
CA LEU A 157 -4.08 0.62 14.65
C LEU A 157 -5.46 0.18 14.13
N ASP A 158 -6.20 1.12 13.56
CA ASP A 158 -7.46 0.88 12.85
C ASP A 158 -7.28 1.26 11.38
N PHE A 159 -7.24 0.27 10.48
CA PHE A 159 -6.96 0.49 9.06
C PHE A 159 -8.25 0.61 8.24
N VAL A 160 -8.28 1.59 7.35
CA VAL A 160 -9.31 1.71 6.31
C VAL A 160 -8.68 1.72 4.93
N VAL A 161 -9.31 1.08 3.95
CA VAL A 161 -8.82 1.09 2.58
C VAL A 161 -9.24 2.39 1.89
N SER A 162 -8.29 3.10 1.30
CA SER A 162 -8.53 4.25 0.44
C SER A 162 -7.57 4.23 -0.74
N PRO A 163 -8.05 4.19 -2.00
CA PRO A 163 -7.20 4.21 -3.18
C PRO A 163 -6.24 5.42 -3.22
N PRO A 164 -5.06 5.29 -3.85
CA PRO A 164 -4.07 6.38 -3.90
C PRO A 164 -4.56 7.69 -4.53
N HIS A 165 -5.49 7.63 -5.50
CA HIS A 165 -6.06 8.83 -6.13
C HIS A 165 -7.03 9.60 -5.21
N MET A 166 -7.35 9.06 -4.03
CA MET A 166 -8.30 9.63 -3.08
C MET A 166 -7.61 10.32 -1.90
N VAL A 167 -6.28 10.48 -1.92
CA VAL A 167 -5.50 11.10 -0.84
C VAL A 167 -6.04 12.50 -0.49
N ASP A 168 -6.40 13.31 -1.47
CA ASP A 168 -6.97 14.65 -1.25
C ASP A 168 -8.29 14.60 -0.46
N ARG A 169 -9.12 13.60 -0.74
CA ARG A 169 -10.39 13.38 -0.03
C ARG A 169 -10.17 12.83 1.39
N VAL A 170 -9.16 11.99 1.60
CA VAL A 170 -8.78 11.53 2.93
C VAL A 170 -8.26 12.70 3.77
N LEU A 171 -7.42 13.56 3.21
CA LEU A 171 -6.93 14.77 3.87
C LEU A 171 -8.07 15.75 4.20
N LEU A 172 -9.09 15.83 3.36
CA LEU A 172 -10.28 16.65 3.59
C LEU A 172 -11.20 16.05 4.67
N ALA A 173 -11.42 14.73 4.66
CA ALA A 173 -12.24 14.03 5.64
C ALA A 173 -11.62 14.11 7.04
N LEU A 174 -10.31 13.94 7.16
CA LEU A 174 -9.58 14.07 8.42
C LEU A 174 -9.60 15.49 9.00
N LYS A 175 -9.83 16.53 8.17
CA LYS A 175 -10.02 17.92 8.63
C LYS A 175 -11.44 18.21 9.10
N THR A 176 -12.43 17.47 8.61
CA THR A 176 -13.85 17.83 8.77
C THR A 176 -14.60 16.95 9.76
N ARG A 177 -14.20 15.68 9.97
CA ARG A 177 -14.76 14.80 11.02
C ARG A 177 -13.73 13.76 11.51
N PRO A 178 -13.17 13.89 12.72
CA PRO A 178 -12.19 12.93 13.27
C PRO A 178 -12.79 11.55 13.65
N ASP A 179 -14.10 11.38 13.59
CA ASP A 179 -14.86 10.30 14.25
C ASP A 179 -15.82 9.53 13.33
N VAL A 180 -15.94 9.88 12.05
CA VAL A 180 -16.84 9.16 11.11
C VAL A 180 -16.15 8.88 9.78
N LEU A 181 -15.79 7.60 9.58
CA LEU A 181 -15.52 7.01 8.27
C LEU A 181 -16.56 5.91 8.05
N GLU A 182 -17.80 6.31 7.82
CA GLU A 182 -18.82 5.47 7.17
C GLU A 182 -18.87 5.87 5.72
N TRP A 183 -18.33 5.08 4.78
CA TRP A 183 -18.72 5.21 3.37
C TRP A 183 -18.67 3.84 2.67
N ASN A 184 -19.81 3.51 2.05
CA ASN A 184 -20.12 2.31 1.26
C ASN A 184 -19.18 2.10 0.07
#